data_AF-A0AA36ISZ8-F1
#
_entry.id   AF-A0AA36ISZ8-F1
#
_cell.length_a   1.000
_cell.length_b   1.000
_cell.length_c   1.000
_cell.angle_alpha   90.00
_cell.angle_beta   90.00
_cell.angle_gamma   90.00
#
_symmetry.space_group_name_H-M   'P 1'
#
loop_
_entity.id
_entity.type
_entity.pdbx_description
1 polymer ?
#
loop_
_entity_poly.entity_id
_entity_poly.type
_entity_poly.pdbx_seq_one_letter_code
_entity_poly.pdbx_strand_id
1 'polypeptide(L)'
;MKDDGRGVGEPLNETQYVTPYLSNPQGQHYGKGLVVRGQHWLSFEAPKSAAKSWRPLMDRVYMAPAPFFGAQGKPFAAVEKALPPNLEIVTLAPWDQKTLLLRIAHQFGLSEERRTVALPLHSLAGSSDRVSGEPIALLWGPIPARPIDRSDLGFRDGTGSFVLCAPRRKNGWDGS
;
A
#
# COMPACT_ATOMS: atom_id res chain seq x y z
N MET A 1 -36.20 -1.29 0.04
CA MET A 1 -34.98 -2.00 -0.35
C MET A 1 -35.20 -3.49 -0.17
N LYS A 2 -34.52 -4.39 -0.90
CA LYS A 2 -34.74 -5.84 -0.84
C LYS A 2 -33.40 -6.57 -0.66
N ASP A 3 -33.46 -7.73 0.00
CA ASP A 3 -32.35 -8.69 0.04
C ASP A 3 -32.03 -9.21 -1.36
N ASP A 4 -30.76 -9.48 -1.63
CA ASP A 4 -30.26 -9.97 -2.92
C ASP A 4 -30.18 -11.50 -3.00
N GLY A 5 -30.49 -12.20 -1.91
CA GLY A 5 -30.52 -13.66 -1.85
C GLY A 5 -29.13 -14.31 -1.86
N ARG A 6 -28.07 -13.57 -1.54
CA ARG A 6 -26.69 -14.09 -1.48
C ARG A 6 -26.27 -14.58 -0.10
N GLY A 7 -27.23 -14.76 0.81
CA GLY A 7 -27.04 -15.45 2.08
C GLY A 7 -27.02 -14.57 3.33
N VAL A 8 -27.05 -13.24 3.16
CA VAL A 8 -27.14 -12.30 4.31
C VAL A 8 -28.58 -12.23 4.84
N GLY A 9 -29.60 -12.32 3.96
CA GLY A 9 -30.99 -12.44 4.38
C GLY A 9 -31.63 -11.14 4.86
N GLU A 10 -30.98 -10.00 4.59
CA GLU A 10 -31.45 -8.67 4.93
C GLU A 10 -31.15 -7.66 3.80
N PRO A 11 -31.99 -6.64 3.60
CA PRO A 11 -31.67 -5.58 2.65
C PRO A 11 -30.52 -4.70 3.17
N LEU A 12 -29.70 -4.18 2.26
CA LEU A 12 -28.71 -3.15 2.59
C LEU A 12 -29.42 -1.86 3.05
N ASN A 13 -29.52 -1.65 4.36
CA ASN A 13 -30.28 -0.54 4.96
C ASN A 13 -29.52 0.04 6.17
N GLU A 14 -28.35 0.62 5.94
CA GLU A 14 -27.54 1.19 7.01
C GLU A 14 -28.23 2.39 7.65
N THR A 15 -28.48 2.27 8.94
CA THR A 15 -29.08 3.32 9.76
C THR A 15 -28.17 3.63 10.93
N GLN A 16 -28.46 4.73 11.61
CA GLN A 16 -27.70 5.19 12.76
C GLN A 16 -27.60 4.14 13.87
N TYR A 17 -28.62 3.28 14.03
CA TYR A 17 -28.68 2.28 15.08
C TYR A 17 -29.11 0.92 14.54
N VAL A 18 -28.42 -0.12 14.99
CA VAL A 18 -28.75 -1.52 14.72
C VAL A 18 -28.79 -2.27 16.05
N THR A 19 -29.89 -2.97 16.33
CA THR A 19 -29.94 -3.84 17.53
C THR A 19 -29.07 -5.08 17.31
N PRO A 20 -28.44 -5.64 18.36
CA PRO A 20 -27.69 -6.88 18.25
C PRO A 20 -28.54 -8.03 17.67
N TYR A 21 -27.90 -8.90 16.89
CA TYR A 21 -28.50 -10.07 16.24
C TYR A 21 -28.91 -11.21 17.22
N LEU A 22 -29.06 -10.91 18.52
CA LEU A 22 -29.34 -11.91 19.56
C LEU A 22 -30.82 -12.31 19.63
N SER A 23 -31.74 -11.37 19.36
CA SER A 23 -33.19 -11.58 19.45
C SER A 23 -33.92 -11.49 18.11
N ASN A 24 -33.25 -10.97 17.08
CA ASN A 24 -33.77 -10.87 15.72
C ASN A 24 -32.66 -11.28 14.73
N PRO A 25 -32.87 -12.29 13.86
CA PRO A 25 -31.88 -12.75 12.90
C PRO A 25 -31.46 -11.71 11.85
N GLN A 26 -32.17 -10.58 11.74
CA GLN A 26 -31.85 -9.49 10.80
C GLN A 26 -31.36 -8.22 11.51
N GLY A 27 -31.30 -8.21 12.85
CA GLY A 27 -31.18 -6.96 13.62
C GLY A 27 -32.33 -5.98 13.31
N GLN A 28 -32.63 -5.07 14.22
CA GLN A 28 -33.56 -3.99 13.91
C GLN A 28 -32.78 -2.73 13.58
N HIS A 29 -32.97 -2.23 12.35
CA HIS A 29 -32.39 -1.00 11.84
C HIS A 29 -33.34 0.17 12.11
N TYR A 30 -32.88 1.22 12.79
CA TYR A 30 -33.72 2.38 13.12
C TYR A 30 -32.92 3.68 13.24
N GLY A 31 -33.65 4.80 13.23
CA GLY A 31 -33.06 6.14 13.21
C GLY A 31 -32.80 6.65 11.79
N LYS A 32 -31.94 7.65 11.67
CA LYS A 32 -31.62 8.26 10.37
C LYS A 32 -30.76 7.31 9.52
N GLY A 33 -30.90 7.39 8.20
CA GLY A 33 -30.04 6.67 7.27
C GLY A 33 -28.59 7.14 7.37
N LEU A 34 -27.65 6.23 7.09
CA LEU A 34 -26.22 6.53 7.03
C LEU A 34 -25.95 7.62 5.99
N VAL A 35 -25.24 8.68 6.38
CA VAL A 35 -24.79 9.73 5.46
C VAL A 35 -23.30 9.55 5.22
N VAL A 36 -22.93 9.24 3.97
CA VAL A 36 -21.53 9.09 3.56
C VAL A 36 -21.05 10.39 2.92
N ARG A 37 -19.84 10.83 3.28
CA ARG A 37 -19.11 11.91 2.60
C ARG A 37 -17.94 11.31 1.84
N GLY A 38 -17.90 11.53 0.54
CA GLY A 38 -16.80 11.11 -0.33
C GLY A 38 -16.23 12.26 -1.15
N GLN A 39 -15.09 12.04 -1.77
CA GLN A 39 -14.48 12.93 -2.75
C GLN A 39 -14.28 12.18 -4.07
N HIS A 40 -14.58 12.82 -5.19
CA HIS A 40 -14.34 12.28 -6.52
C HIS A 40 -13.30 13.15 -7.23
N TRP A 41 -12.29 12.51 -7.82
CA TRP A 41 -11.24 13.17 -8.57
C TRP A 41 -11.43 12.85 -10.05
N LEU A 42 -11.49 13.88 -10.88
CA LEU A 42 -11.68 13.76 -12.33
C LEU A 42 -10.47 14.39 -13.03
N SER A 43 -9.90 13.68 -14.00
CA SER A 43 -8.83 14.17 -14.85
C SER A 43 -9.15 13.84 -16.31
N PHE A 44 -8.90 14.78 -17.21
CA PHE A 44 -9.17 14.65 -18.64
C PHE A 44 -7.86 14.80 -19.40
N GLU A 45 -7.46 13.73 -20.07
CA GLU A 45 -6.15 13.61 -20.72
C GLU A 45 -6.30 12.82 -22.03
N ALA A 46 -5.35 13.00 -22.95
CA ALA A 46 -5.31 12.15 -24.14
C ALA A 46 -5.02 10.68 -23.73
N PRO A 47 -5.61 9.66 -24.41
CA PRO A 47 -5.44 8.26 -24.02
C PRO A 47 -3.98 7.81 -23.88
N LYS A 48 -3.08 8.36 -24.73
CA LYS A 48 -1.65 8.03 -24.70
C LYS A 48 -0.87 8.63 -23.52
N SER A 49 -1.35 9.72 -22.92
CA SER A 49 -0.68 10.42 -21.82
C SER A 49 -1.39 10.25 -20.48
N ALA A 50 -2.64 9.80 -20.47
CA ALA A 50 -3.49 9.74 -19.28
C ALA A 50 -2.82 9.04 -18.09
N ALA A 51 -2.17 7.89 -18.32
CA ALA A 51 -1.48 7.14 -17.27
C ALA A 51 -0.46 7.98 -16.49
N LYS A 52 0.29 8.85 -17.19
CA LYS A 52 1.32 9.71 -16.57
C LYS A 52 0.72 10.76 -15.63
N SER A 53 -0.55 11.12 -15.85
CA SER A 53 -1.26 12.07 -15.00
C SER A 53 -2.00 11.37 -13.87
N TRP A 54 -2.73 10.28 -14.14
CA TRP A 54 -3.57 9.65 -13.12
C TRP A 54 -2.81 8.75 -12.15
N ARG A 55 -1.70 8.11 -12.55
CA ARG A 55 -0.90 7.25 -11.63
C ARG A 55 -0.33 8.05 -10.45
N PRO A 56 0.41 9.15 -10.65
CA PRO A 56 0.91 9.94 -9.51
C PRO A 56 -0.20 10.62 -8.71
N LEU A 57 -1.34 10.93 -9.35
CA LEU A 57 -2.50 11.48 -8.65
C LEU A 57 -3.13 10.42 -7.73
N MET A 58 -3.28 9.18 -8.19
CA MET A 58 -3.80 8.09 -7.38
C MET A 58 -2.93 7.83 -6.16
N ASP A 59 -1.60 7.84 -6.30
CA ASP A 59 -0.70 7.69 -5.16
C ASP A 59 -0.90 8.79 -4.12
N ARG A 60 -1.05 10.05 -4.56
CA ARG A 60 -1.28 11.18 -3.65
C ARG A 60 -2.63 11.08 -2.93
N VAL A 61 -3.64 10.55 -3.61
CA VAL A 61 -4.98 10.37 -3.04
C VAL A 61 -5.00 9.19 -2.08
N TYR A 62 -4.32 8.09 -2.43
CA TYR A 62 -4.23 6.87 -1.61
C TYR A 62 -3.37 7.10 -0.36
N MET A 63 -2.22 7.76 -0.52
CA MET A 63 -1.26 8.04 0.55
C MET A 63 -1.23 9.54 0.88
N ALA A 64 -2.40 10.10 1.18
CA ALA A 64 -2.52 11.50 1.57
C ALA A 64 -1.68 11.77 2.85
N PRO A 65 -0.95 12.90 2.93
CA PRO A 65 -0.19 13.24 4.13
C PRO A 65 -1.09 13.30 5.36
N ALA A 66 -0.73 12.55 6.40
CA ALA A 66 -1.41 12.63 7.69
C ALA A 66 -0.99 13.92 8.42
N PRO A 67 -1.92 14.82 8.79
CA PRO A 67 -1.57 15.98 9.58
C PRO A 67 -1.25 15.59 11.02
N PHE A 68 -0.12 16.04 11.54
CA PHE A 68 0.27 15.90 12.94
C PHE A 68 0.35 17.28 13.59
N PHE A 69 -0.22 17.42 14.78
CA PHE A 69 -0.22 18.67 15.53
C PHE A 69 0.61 18.51 16.82
N GLY A 70 1.59 19.40 17.01
CA GLY A 70 2.47 19.39 18.17
C GLY A 70 3.23 20.72 18.29
N ALA A 71 3.79 21.01 19.47
CA ALA A 71 4.43 22.30 19.75
C ALA A 71 5.71 22.54 18.91
N GLN A 72 6.39 21.47 18.50
CA GLN A 72 7.58 21.51 17.66
C GLN A 72 7.59 20.29 16.73
N GLY A 73 8.06 20.47 15.50
CA GLY A 73 8.24 19.38 14.54
C GLY A 73 9.52 19.62 13.75
N LYS A 74 10.34 18.58 13.60
CA LYS A 74 11.47 18.59 12.67
C LYS A 74 11.08 17.80 11.43
N PRO A 75 11.36 18.30 10.22
CA PRO A 75 11.14 17.52 9.02
C PRO A 75 12.00 16.26 9.08
N PHE A 76 11.39 15.12 8.78
CA PHE A 76 12.05 13.83 8.67
C PHE A 76 11.76 13.25 7.29
N ALA A 77 12.82 12.83 6.60
CA ALA A 77 12.73 12.07 5.37
C ALA A 77 13.45 10.74 5.58
N ALA A 78 12.74 9.64 5.38
CA ALA A 78 13.33 8.31 5.48
C ALA A 78 14.24 7.98 4.29
N VAL A 79 14.04 8.66 3.15
CA VAL A 79 14.76 8.45 1.90
C VAL A 79 15.49 9.75 1.54
N GLU A 80 16.78 9.65 1.21
CA GLU A 80 17.60 10.82 0.87
C GLU A 80 17.23 11.41 -0.50
N LYS A 81 16.80 10.56 -1.44
CA LYS A 81 16.43 10.96 -2.81
C LYS A 81 15.02 10.50 -3.15
N ALA A 82 14.25 11.38 -3.77
CA ALA A 82 12.93 11.02 -4.28
C ALA A 82 13.01 9.84 -5.26
N LEU A 83 12.04 8.93 -5.14
CA LEU A 83 11.90 7.82 -6.07
C LEU A 83 11.59 8.35 -7.48
N PRO A 84 12.08 7.67 -8.52
CA PRO A 84 11.62 7.88 -9.88
C PRO A 84 10.09 7.76 -9.97
N PRO A 85 9.40 8.58 -10.78
CA PRO A 85 7.93 8.65 -10.81
C PRO A 85 7.25 7.38 -11.31
N ASN A 86 8.00 6.43 -11.87
CA ASN A 86 7.52 5.13 -12.30
C ASN A 86 7.63 4.04 -11.23
N LEU A 87 8.17 4.36 -10.06
CA LEU A 87 8.40 3.41 -8.96
C LEU A 87 7.72 3.90 -7.69
N GLU A 88 7.05 2.96 -7.01
CA GLU A 88 6.37 3.20 -5.74
C GLU A 88 6.84 2.23 -4.67
N ILE A 89 7.01 2.70 -3.43
CA ILE A 89 7.14 1.83 -2.27
C ILE A 89 5.74 1.42 -1.84
N VAL A 90 5.36 0.18 -2.13
CA VAL A 90 4.06 -0.41 -1.76
C VAL A 90 4.05 -0.86 -0.30
N THR A 91 5.22 -1.27 0.22
CA THR A 91 5.34 -1.73 1.60
C THR A 91 6.73 -1.41 2.11
N LEU A 92 6.79 -0.76 3.28
CA LEU A 92 7.98 -0.65 4.11
C LEU A 92 7.57 -1.00 5.53
N ALA A 93 7.93 -2.20 5.98
CA ALA A 93 7.51 -2.70 7.29
C ALA A 93 8.66 -3.45 7.98
N PRO A 94 8.78 -3.40 9.32
CA PRO A 94 9.65 -4.31 10.04
C PRO A 94 9.23 -5.75 9.79
N TRP A 95 10.19 -6.59 9.41
CA TRP A 95 9.97 -8.03 9.25
C TRP A 95 10.44 -8.78 10.50
N ASP A 96 11.61 -8.39 11.03
CA ASP A 96 12.10 -8.81 12.34
C ASP A 96 12.85 -7.64 13.04
N GLN A 97 13.63 -7.93 14.09
CA GLN A 97 14.36 -6.93 14.85
C GLN A 97 15.46 -6.19 14.05
N LYS A 98 15.93 -6.77 12.95
CA LYS A 98 17.07 -6.34 12.14
C LYS A 98 16.75 -6.26 10.64
N THR A 99 15.58 -6.68 10.20
CA THR A 99 15.18 -6.69 8.79
C THR A 99 13.87 -5.95 8.55
N LEU A 100 13.76 -5.42 7.34
CA LEU A 100 12.61 -4.71 6.81
C LEU A 100 12.12 -5.46 5.56
N LEU A 101 10.81 -5.59 5.42
CA LEU A 101 10.18 -5.95 4.17
C LEU A 101 10.05 -4.69 3.31
N LEU A 102 10.62 -4.72 2.10
CA LEU A 102 10.45 -3.66 1.10
C LEU A 102 9.82 -4.21 -0.18
N ARG A 103 8.65 -3.69 -0.52
CA ARG A 103 8.00 -3.98 -1.80
C ARG A 103 8.04 -2.72 -2.66
N ILE A 104 8.63 -2.84 -3.84
CA ILE A 104 8.66 -1.79 -4.85
C ILE A 104 7.83 -2.26 -6.04
N ALA A 105 6.90 -1.44 -6.50
CA ALA A 105 6.13 -1.69 -7.72
C ALA A 105 6.50 -0.70 -8.82
N HIS A 106 6.37 -1.16 -10.07
CA HIS A 106 6.37 -0.27 -11.22
C HIS A 106 4.92 0.21 -11.47
N GLN A 107 4.72 1.52 -11.52
CA GLN A 107 3.36 2.09 -11.59
C GLN A 107 2.72 1.96 -12.97
N PHE A 108 3.53 1.88 -14.03
CA PHE A 108 3.07 1.91 -15.42
C PHE A 108 3.07 0.52 -16.06
N GLY A 109 2.07 0.26 -16.89
CA GLY A 109 2.06 -0.87 -17.80
C GLY A 109 3.06 -0.74 -18.95
N LEU A 110 3.35 -1.85 -19.62
CA LEU A 110 4.35 -1.95 -20.70
C LEU A 110 4.12 -0.97 -21.87
N SER A 111 2.87 -0.63 -22.16
CA SER A 111 2.46 0.29 -23.23
C SER A 111 2.24 1.73 -22.75
N GLU A 112 2.29 1.98 -21.44
CA GLU A 112 2.05 3.30 -20.83
C GLU A 112 3.37 4.07 -20.66
N GLU A 113 4.41 3.41 -20.16
CA GLU A 113 5.75 3.98 -20.06
C GLU A 113 6.83 2.88 -20.09
N ARG A 114 7.76 2.97 -21.05
CA ARG A 114 8.76 1.93 -21.35
C ARG A 114 10.10 2.11 -20.63
N ARG A 115 10.20 3.03 -19.67
CA ARG A 115 11.47 3.35 -19.03
C ARG A 115 11.80 2.32 -17.96
N THR A 116 12.71 1.42 -18.28
CA THR A 116 13.39 0.61 -17.26
C THR A 116 14.20 1.52 -16.35
N VAL A 117 14.01 1.39 -15.05
CA VAL A 117 14.74 2.19 -14.06
C VAL A 117 15.41 1.26 -13.07
N ALA A 118 16.74 1.38 -12.98
CA ALA A 118 17.51 0.73 -11.94
C ALA A 118 17.48 1.61 -10.68
N LEU A 119 17.07 1.04 -9.55
CA LEU A 119 17.03 1.75 -8.29
C LEU A 119 18.06 1.12 -7.33
N PRO A 120 19.21 1.76 -7.10
CA PRO A 120 20.23 1.20 -6.22
C PRO A 120 19.74 1.22 -4.76
N LEU A 121 19.70 0.06 -4.10
CA LEU A 121 19.18 -0.08 -2.73
C LEU A 121 19.88 0.84 -1.71
N HIS A 122 21.18 1.07 -1.86
CA HIS A 122 21.93 1.94 -0.96
C HIS A 122 21.47 3.40 -1.02
N SER A 123 20.80 3.84 -2.08
CA SER A 123 20.23 5.19 -2.17
C SER A 123 18.95 5.37 -1.34
N LEU A 124 18.36 4.27 -0.87
CA LEU A 124 17.19 4.28 0.00
C LEU A 124 17.55 4.34 1.48
N ALA A 125 18.75 3.90 1.85
CA ALA A 125 19.26 3.99 3.21
C ALA A 125 20.19 5.20 3.35
N GLY A 126 20.22 5.79 4.54
CA GLY A 126 21.12 6.89 4.81
C GLY A 126 22.59 6.49 4.61
N SER A 127 23.45 7.45 4.27
CA SER A 127 24.83 7.31 3.79
C SER A 127 25.84 6.44 4.59
N SER A 128 25.46 5.74 5.66
CA SER A 128 26.38 4.99 6.54
C SER A 128 26.02 3.52 6.80
N ASP A 129 24.91 3.01 6.28
CA ASP A 129 24.52 1.61 6.54
C ASP A 129 24.82 0.70 5.33
N ARG A 130 25.56 -0.41 5.57
CA ARG A 130 25.67 -1.49 4.56
C ARG A 130 24.31 -2.15 4.43
N VAL A 131 23.68 -1.96 3.27
CA VAL A 131 22.39 -2.57 2.93
C VAL A 131 22.63 -3.80 2.06
N SER A 132 22.11 -4.94 2.50
CA SER A 132 21.97 -6.14 1.66
C SER A 132 20.49 -6.49 1.54
N GLY A 133 20.08 -6.98 0.37
CA GLY A 133 18.71 -7.41 0.12
C GLY A 133 18.68 -8.77 -0.55
N GLU A 134 17.73 -9.59 -0.14
CA GLU A 134 17.45 -10.90 -0.75
C GLU A 134 16.05 -10.82 -1.40
N PRO A 135 15.91 -11.17 -2.69
CA PRO A 135 14.61 -11.15 -3.32
C PRO A 135 13.76 -12.33 -2.81
N ILE A 136 12.50 -12.07 -2.48
CA ILE A 136 11.56 -13.08 -2.00
C ILE A 136 10.29 -13.08 -2.86
N ALA A 137 9.59 -14.21 -2.91
CA ALA A 137 8.30 -14.30 -3.56
C ALA A 137 7.28 -13.35 -2.90
N LEU A 138 6.24 -12.96 -3.64
CA LEU A 138 5.18 -12.07 -3.14
C LEU A 138 4.31 -12.71 -2.03
N LEU A 139 4.43 -14.02 -1.85
CA LEU A 139 3.68 -14.79 -0.86
C LEU A 139 4.07 -14.39 0.56
N TRP A 140 3.13 -14.53 1.50
CA TRP A 140 3.43 -14.39 2.93
C TRP A 140 4.38 -15.51 3.38
N GLY A 141 5.68 -15.28 3.31
CA GLY A 141 6.71 -16.21 3.79
C GLY A 141 8.07 -16.00 3.12
N PRO A 142 9.16 -16.54 3.71
CA PRO A 142 10.52 -16.37 3.22
C PRO A 142 10.82 -17.37 2.09
N ILE A 143 10.01 -17.38 1.04
CA ILE A 143 10.28 -18.18 -0.16
C ILE A 143 11.28 -17.38 -1.00
N PRO A 144 12.52 -17.85 -1.20
CA PRO A 144 13.49 -17.15 -2.02
C PRO A 144 12.97 -17.02 -3.44
N ALA A 145 13.15 -15.85 -4.06
CA ALA A 145 12.83 -15.62 -5.46
C ALA A 145 13.88 -16.27 -6.37
N ARG A 146 13.99 -17.60 -6.33
CA ARG A 146 14.59 -18.37 -7.44
C ARG A 146 13.67 -18.23 -8.67
N PRO A 147 14.11 -18.59 -9.88
CA PRO A 147 13.17 -18.79 -10.98
C PRO A 147 12.13 -19.81 -10.52
N ILE A 148 10.96 -19.33 -10.12
CA ILE A 148 9.83 -20.20 -9.80
C ILE A 148 9.39 -20.74 -11.15
N ASP A 149 9.44 -22.06 -11.32
CA ASP A 149 8.94 -22.67 -12.54
C ASP A 149 7.45 -22.33 -12.66
N ARG A 150 7.03 -21.95 -13.87
CA ARG A 150 5.65 -21.54 -14.15
C ARG A 150 4.65 -22.67 -13.89
N SER A 151 5.13 -23.91 -13.78
CA SER A 151 4.36 -25.08 -13.37
C SER A 151 3.91 -25.04 -11.90
N ASP A 152 4.61 -24.29 -11.04
CA ASP A 152 4.33 -24.22 -9.60
C ASP A 152 3.30 -23.14 -9.22
N LEU A 153 3.04 -22.17 -10.10
CA LEU A 153 2.15 -21.03 -9.83
C LEU A 153 1.24 -20.77 -11.03
N GLY A 154 0.00 -21.24 -10.94
CA GLY A 154 -1.04 -21.08 -11.96
C GLY A 154 -1.59 -19.66 -12.11
N PHE A 155 -0.76 -18.61 -12.24
CA PHE A 155 -1.23 -17.29 -12.66
C PHE A 155 -0.14 -16.36 -13.21
N ARG A 156 -0.54 -15.50 -14.15
CA ARG A 156 0.30 -14.59 -14.95
C ARG A 156 0.54 -13.24 -14.25
N ASP A 157 1.72 -12.68 -14.56
CA ASP A 157 2.16 -11.28 -14.42
C ASP A 157 2.78 -10.79 -13.09
N GLY A 158 4.11 -10.90 -13.01
CA GLY A 158 4.98 -9.73 -13.17
C GLY A 158 5.13 -8.73 -12.02
N THR A 159 5.21 -9.16 -10.76
CA THR A 159 5.61 -8.29 -9.63
C THR A 159 6.66 -8.98 -8.74
N GLY A 160 7.70 -8.25 -8.34
CA GLY A 160 8.77 -8.74 -7.46
C GLY A 160 8.73 -8.10 -6.08
N SER A 161 9.06 -8.85 -5.02
CA SER A 161 9.22 -8.35 -3.65
C SER A 161 10.66 -8.55 -3.18
N PHE A 162 11.14 -7.68 -2.29
CA PHE A 162 12.50 -7.76 -1.74
C PHE A 162 12.43 -7.74 -0.20
N VAL A 163 13.29 -8.51 0.47
CA VAL A 163 13.56 -8.31 1.90
C VAL A 163 14.85 -7.54 2.02
N LEU A 164 14.81 -6.46 2.79
CA LEU A 164 15.95 -5.65 3.16
C LEU A 164 16.46 -6.07 4.53
N CYS A 165 17.75 -6.38 4.63
CA CYS A 165 18.42 -6.46 5.91
C CYS A 165 19.08 -5.09 6.13
N ALA A 166 18.48 -4.25 6.97
CA ALA A 166 19.03 -2.96 7.35
C ALA A 166 19.19 -2.92 8.87
N PRO A 167 20.40 -2.71 9.42
CA PRO A 167 20.59 -2.65 10.86
C PRO A 167 19.74 -1.51 11.43
N ARG A 168 18.94 -1.82 12.44
CA ARG A 168 18.14 -0.84 13.18
C ARG A 168 19.06 0.25 13.72
N ARG A 169 18.83 1.51 13.32
CA ARG A 169 19.45 2.66 14.01
C ARG A 169 19.09 2.60 15.49
N LYS A 170 20.09 2.75 16.36
CA LYS A 170 19.88 3.11 17.77
C LYS A 170 19.30 4.52 17.79
N ASN A 171 17.99 4.65 17.66
CA ASN A 171 17.32 5.88 18.04
C ASN A 171 17.40 5.94 19.57
N GLY A 172 18.03 6.98 20.12
CA GLY A 172 18.10 7.26 21.56
C GLY A 172 16.74 7.62 22.15
N TRP A 173 15.80 6.69 22.04
CA TRP A 173 14.49 6.67 22.70
C TRP A 173 14.52 5.53 23.73
N ASP A 174 15.55 5.52 24.56
CA ASP A 174 15.59 4.84 25.85
C ASP A 174 15.27 5.87 26.94
N GLY A 175 14.01 5.88 27.36
CA GLY A 175 13.55 6.35 28.67
C GLY A 175 13.99 7.73 29.15
N SER A 176 13.08 8.70 29.06
CA SER A 176 12.88 9.70 30.13
C SER A 176 11.40 9.80 30.46
#